data_AF-A0A051TW80-F1
#
_entry.id   AF-A0A051TW80-F1
#
_cell.length_a   1.000
_cell.length_b   1.000
_cell.length_c   1.000
_cell.angle_alpha   90.00
_cell.angle_beta   90.00
_cell.angle_gamma   90.00
#
_symmetry.space_group_name_H-M   'P 1'
#
loop_
_entity.id
_entity.type
_entity.pdbx_description
1 polymer ?
#
loop_
_entity_poly.entity_id
_entity_poly.type
_entity_poly.pdbx_seq_one_letter_code
_entity_poly.pdbx_strand_id
1 'polypeptide(L)'
;MAIDMEAMLAKIKDRQWALADIDWDAPGAEMITDEQRPQLKAFMADLCWIENIGARGFAALAKKAPTPTIAEIYRYFHAEEQRHANAELALMKRWGMLEDGEIPEPNVNIRLAIDWLDRWADDMPLSLLGTVIPMLEVALDGALLKFLLDEVHDPLCHQVFEKINNDESRHLVVDFEVLDMIGHAKIRRLLIDFVGHNATPGLIIGAITGAPLINRIRNEITAMGMEPERLYRAVKRFKELGDRGERTRRVPTYRFLRRYAGVVTSPRHPYHLLANSMVWLSDRYPRPLLPPVPTWVAELTHEPAA
;
A
#
# COMPACT_ATOMS: atom_id res chain seq x y z
N MET A 1 -10.33 -9.90 -22.57
CA MET A 1 -9.07 -10.20 -23.29
C MET A 1 -8.00 -10.24 -22.23
N ALA A 2 -7.21 -11.30 -22.18
CA ALA A 2 -6.05 -11.37 -21.30
C ALA A 2 -5.06 -10.25 -21.69
N ILE A 3 -4.40 -9.66 -20.70
CA ILE A 3 -3.44 -8.59 -20.92
C ILE A 3 -2.16 -9.17 -21.50
N ASP A 4 -1.60 -8.51 -22.52
CA ASP A 4 -0.26 -8.83 -23.01
C ASP A 4 0.78 -8.29 -22.01
N MET A 5 1.37 -9.21 -21.22
CA MET A 5 2.34 -8.86 -20.19
C MET A 5 3.68 -8.37 -20.77
N GLU A 6 4.06 -8.77 -21.98
CA GLU A 6 5.27 -8.25 -22.63
C GLU A 6 5.06 -6.79 -23.05
N ALA A 7 3.90 -6.50 -23.64
CA ALA A 7 3.52 -5.13 -23.96
C ALA A 7 3.39 -4.26 -22.69
N MET A 8 2.87 -4.82 -21.60
CA MET A 8 2.80 -4.13 -20.31
C MET A 8 4.19 -3.84 -19.74
N LEU A 9 5.11 -4.81 -19.77
CA LEU A 9 6.49 -4.62 -19.34
C LEU A 9 7.19 -3.54 -20.17
N ALA A 10 7.02 -3.55 -21.49
CA ALA A 10 7.55 -2.50 -22.36
C ALA A 10 6.98 -1.12 -22.00
N LYS A 11 5.68 -1.03 -21.73
CA LYS A 11 5.03 0.21 -21.30
C LYS A 11 5.56 0.70 -19.95
N ILE A 12 5.78 -0.19 -18.98
CA ILE A 12 6.36 0.16 -17.68
C ILE A 12 7.76 0.76 -17.88
N LYS A 13 8.61 0.11 -18.69
CA LYS A 13 9.96 0.58 -19.01
C LYS A 13 9.98 1.95 -19.69
N ASP A 14 9.07 2.18 -20.64
CA ASP A 14 8.94 3.45 -21.38
C ASP A 14 8.47 4.63 -20.51
N ARG A 15 7.77 4.34 -19.40
CA ARG A 15 7.13 5.35 -18.54
C ARG A 15 7.87 5.59 -17.22
N GLN A 16 9.09 5.08 -17.08
CA GLN A 16 9.93 5.38 -15.93
C GLN A 16 10.22 6.88 -15.85
N TRP A 17 10.35 7.37 -14.63
CA TRP A 17 10.67 8.76 -14.29
C TRP A 17 11.62 8.75 -13.10
N ALA A 18 12.35 9.84 -12.88
CA ALA A 18 13.27 10.00 -11.76
C ALA A 18 12.91 11.24 -10.93
N LEU A 19 13.35 11.28 -9.68
CA LEU A 19 13.20 12.47 -8.84
C LEU A 19 13.92 13.69 -9.46
N ALA A 20 15.00 13.46 -10.20
CA ALA A 20 15.73 14.50 -10.92
C ALA A 20 14.93 15.16 -12.07
N ASP A 21 13.84 14.54 -12.52
CA ASP A 21 12.95 15.11 -13.56
C ASP A 21 11.99 16.16 -12.98
N ILE A 22 11.99 16.38 -11.67
CA ILE A 22 11.06 17.24 -10.95
C ILE A 22 11.79 18.52 -10.49
N ASP A 23 11.20 19.68 -10.77
CA ASP A 23 11.69 20.96 -10.27
C ASP A 23 11.26 21.14 -8.80
N TRP A 24 12.09 20.62 -7.88
CA TRP A 24 11.85 20.68 -6.43
C TRP A 24 11.87 22.10 -5.86
N ASP A 25 12.33 23.10 -6.63
CA ASP A 25 12.37 24.51 -6.24
C ASP A 25 11.17 25.31 -6.80
N ALA A 26 10.25 24.67 -7.53
CA ALA A 26 9.03 25.30 -8.03
C ALA A 26 8.23 25.98 -6.89
N PRO A 27 7.40 27.00 -7.16
CA PRO A 27 6.57 27.65 -6.13
C PRO A 27 5.47 26.72 -5.59
N GLY A 28 4.94 26.98 -4.39
CA GLY A 28 3.79 26.28 -3.82
C GLY A 28 3.99 25.67 -2.43
N ALA A 29 5.23 25.49 -1.98
CA ALA A 29 5.53 24.96 -0.65
C ALA A 29 4.97 25.85 0.47
N GLU A 30 4.90 27.16 0.23
CA GLU A 30 4.35 28.17 1.14
C GLU A 30 2.84 28.04 1.36
N MET A 31 2.13 27.25 0.53
CA MET A 31 0.69 27.03 0.66
C MET A 31 0.34 26.04 1.80
N ILE A 32 1.32 25.32 2.34
CA ILE A 32 1.13 24.47 3.52
C ILE A 32 1.07 25.35 4.76
N THR A 33 -0.10 25.38 5.41
CA THR A 33 -0.32 26.19 6.61
C THR A 33 0.31 25.53 7.85
N ASP A 34 0.67 26.34 8.84
CA ASP A 34 1.20 25.84 10.12
C ASP A 34 0.19 24.98 10.88
N GLU A 35 -1.11 25.19 10.65
CA GLU A 35 -2.20 24.41 11.23
C GLU A 35 -2.30 23.02 10.58
N GLN A 36 -2.09 22.93 9.26
CA GLN A 36 -2.11 21.68 8.50
C GLN A 36 -0.84 20.85 8.71
N ARG A 37 0.31 21.51 8.84
CA ARG A 37 1.65 20.90 8.83
C ARG A 37 1.81 19.69 9.77
N PRO A 38 1.36 19.71 11.05
CA PRO A 38 1.57 18.58 11.95
C PRO A 38 0.78 17.33 11.55
N GLN A 39 -0.46 17.51 11.09
CA GLN A 39 -1.31 16.39 10.66
C GLN A 39 -0.83 15.83 9.33
N LEU A 40 -0.44 16.71 8.40
CA LEU A 40 0.16 16.33 7.13
C LEU A 40 1.49 15.61 7.32
N LYS A 41 2.36 16.04 8.25
CA LYS A 41 3.60 15.33 8.60
C LYS A 41 3.32 13.90 9.04
N ALA A 42 2.36 13.70 9.95
CA ALA A 42 2.00 12.36 10.42
C ALA A 42 1.45 11.47 9.30
N PHE A 43 0.58 12.03 8.45
CA PHE A 43 0.01 11.33 7.31
C PHE A 43 1.07 10.92 6.27
N MET A 44 1.92 11.86 5.86
CA MET A 44 2.99 11.62 4.88
C MET A 44 4.04 10.66 5.41
N ALA A 45 4.36 10.73 6.71
CA ALA A 45 5.20 9.74 7.36
C ALA A 45 4.62 8.34 7.13
N ASP A 46 3.37 8.13 7.53
CA ASP A 46 2.72 6.84 7.38
C ASP A 46 2.63 6.39 5.91
N LEU A 47 2.40 7.31 4.97
CA LEU A 47 2.39 7.03 3.53
C LEU A 47 3.74 6.52 3.03
N CYS A 48 4.86 7.20 3.35
CA CYS A 48 6.21 6.78 2.97
C CYS A 48 6.52 5.34 3.39
N TRP A 49 6.04 4.95 4.57
CA TRP A 49 6.24 3.61 5.11
C TRP A 49 5.30 2.56 4.51
N ILE A 50 4.16 2.97 3.99
CA ILE A 50 3.26 2.07 3.28
C ILE A 50 3.77 1.76 1.88
N GLU A 51 4.36 2.71 1.15
CA GLU A 51 4.99 2.40 -0.16
C GLU A 51 6.12 1.37 0.02
N ASN A 52 6.86 1.46 1.13
CA ASN A 52 7.83 0.46 1.55
C ASN A 52 7.24 -0.93 1.83
N ILE A 53 6.03 -0.98 2.39
CA ILE A 53 5.25 -2.22 2.52
C ILE A 53 4.89 -2.78 1.13
N GLY A 54 4.46 -1.94 0.20
CA GLY A 54 4.18 -2.28 -1.20
C GLY A 54 5.41 -2.88 -1.87
N ALA A 55 6.54 -2.18 -1.81
CA ALA A 55 7.83 -2.63 -2.30
C ALA A 55 8.18 -4.04 -1.77
N ARG A 56 8.16 -4.24 -0.45
CA ARG A 56 8.45 -5.54 0.17
C ARG A 56 7.51 -6.64 -0.31
N GLY A 57 6.24 -6.30 -0.52
CA GLY A 57 5.22 -7.17 -1.11
C GLY A 57 5.56 -7.59 -2.54
N PHE A 58 5.92 -6.65 -3.40
CA PHE A 58 6.31 -6.95 -4.77
C PHE A 58 7.61 -7.74 -4.87
N ALA A 59 8.59 -7.47 -4.00
CA ALA A 59 9.79 -8.29 -3.92
C ALA A 59 9.46 -9.76 -3.60
N ALA A 60 8.48 -10.01 -2.72
CA ALA A 60 7.98 -11.35 -2.41
C ALA A 60 7.21 -11.98 -3.58
N LEU A 61 6.41 -11.19 -4.31
CA LEU A 61 5.66 -11.63 -5.49
C LEU A 61 6.59 -11.96 -6.66
N ALA A 62 7.64 -11.18 -6.89
CA ALA A 62 8.63 -11.42 -7.95
C ALA A 62 9.27 -12.81 -7.84
N LYS A 63 9.57 -13.25 -6.61
CA LYS A 63 10.11 -14.60 -6.33
C LYS A 63 9.12 -15.74 -6.67
N LYS A 64 7.82 -15.44 -6.69
CA LYS A 64 6.72 -16.40 -6.83
C LYS A 64 5.95 -16.26 -8.13
N ALA A 65 6.36 -15.32 -8.97
CA ALA A 65 5.66 -14.97 -10.19
C ALA A 65 5.52 -16.20 -11.12
N PRO A 66 4.37 -16.35 -11.78
CA PRO A 66 4.09 -17.51 -12.61
C PRO A 66 4.89 -17.52 -13.92
N THR A 67 5.43 -16.38 -14.35
CA THR A 67 6.27 -16.24 -15.54
C THR A 67 7.47 -15.31 -15.26
N PRO A 68 8.58 -15.46 -16.02
CA PRO A 68 9.71 -14.53 -15.92
C PRO A 68 9.33 -13.07 -16.19
N THR A 69 8.42 -12.82 -17.12
CA THR A 69 7.92 -11.48 -17.47
C THR A 69 7.21 -10.83 -16.28
N ILE A 70 6.31 -11.56 -15.60
CA ILE A 70 5.62 -11.06 -14.40
C ILE A 70 6.62 -10.86 -13.25
N ALA A 71 7.62 -11.74 -13.14
CA ALA A 71 8.69 -11.57 -12.15
C ALA A 71 9.46 -10.27 -12.37
N GLU A 72 9.69 -9.89 -13.64
CA GLU A 72 10.35 -8.65 -14.01
C GLU A 72 9.48 -7.43 -13.77
N ILE A 73 8.18 -7.49 -14.12
CA ILE A 73 7.21 -6.45 -13.79
C ILE A 73 7.22 -6.17 -12.28
N TYR A 74 7.17 -7.20 -11.44
CA TYR A 74 7.21 -7.01 -9.98
C TYR A 74 8.53 -6.44 -9.45
N ARG A 75 9.66 -6.67 -10.14
CA ARG A 75 10.91 -5.98 -9.81
C ARG A 75 10.84 -4.48 -10.15
N TYR A 76 10.17 -4.11 -11.24
CA TYR A 76 9.90 -2.71 -11.56
C TYR A 76 8.94 -2.10 -10.54
N PHE A 77 7.85 -2.77 -10.17
CA PHE A 77 6.91 -2.24 -9.16
C PHE A 77 7.60 -2.02 -7.81
N HIS A 78 8.43 -2.97 -7.36
CA HIS A 78 9.27 -2.75 -6.18
C HIS A 78 10.13 -1.49 -6.27
N ALA A 79 10.74 -1.22 -7.43
CA ALA A 79 11.56 -0.03 -7.64
C ALA A 79 10.72 1.26 -7.77
N GLU A 80 9.52 1.18 -8.34
CA GLU A 80 8.57 2.30 -8.43
C GLU A 80 8.08 2.68 -7.02
N GLU A 81 7.72 1.72 -6.17
CA GLU A 81 7.32 1.95 -4.78
C GLU A 81 8.42 2.60 -3.93
N GLN A 82 9.68 2.17 -4.10
CA GLN A 82 10.81 2.86 -3.47
C GLN A 82 10.93 4.32 -3.94
N ARG A 83 10.67 4.57 -5.22
CA ARG A 83 10.69 5.92 -5.79
C ARG A 83 9.54 6.77 -5.27
N HIS A 84 8.35 6.18 -5.07
CA HIS A 84 7.20 6.85 -4.47
C HIS A 84 7.54 7.30 -3.06
N ALA A 85 8.05 6.40 -2.22
CA ALA A 85 8.53 6.73 -0.88
C ALA A 85 9.58 7.86 -0.89
N ASN A 86 10.55 7.81 -1.80
CA ASN A 86 11.57 8.86 -1.93
C ASN A 86 10.97 10.22 -2.35
N ALA A 87 10.01 10.23 -3.28
CA ALA A 87 9.34 11.45 -3.71
C ALA A 87 8.50 12.07 -2.59
N GLU A 88 7.86 11.24 -1.76
CA GLU A 88 7.12 11.67 -0.58
C GLU A 88 8.03 12.24 0.51
N LEU A 89 9.18 11.61 0.77
CA LEU A 89 10.20 12.16 1.65
C LEU A 89 10.72 13.52 1.15
N ALA A 90 10.94 13.65 -0.15
CA ALA A 90 11.35 14.91 -0.77
C ALA A 90 10.28 16.01 -0.62
N LEU A 91 8.99 15.67 -0.76
CA LEU A 91 7.88 16.59 -0.47
C LEU A 91 7.86 17.01 1.01
N MET A 92 8.01 16.06 1.94
CA MET A 92 8.06 16.35 3.37
C MET A 92 9.24 17.28 3.72
N LYS A 93 10.42 17.05 3.13
CA LYS A 93 11.59 17.92 3.30
C LYS A 93 11.33 19.32 2.75
N ARG A 94 10.78 19.40 1.54
CA ARG A 94 10.40 20.66 0.88
C ARG A 94 9.42 21.48 1.73
N TRP A 95 8.49 20.83 2.41
CA TRP A 95 7.57 21.47 3.35
C TRP A 95 8.16 21.71 4.75
N GLY A 96 9.47 21.57 4.94
CA GLY A 96 10.12 21.80 6.23
C GLY A 96 9.59 20.90 7.36
N MET A 97 9.08 19.72 7.02
CA MET A 97 8.58 18.75 7.99
C MET A 97 9.69 17.85 8.54
N LEU A 98 10.80 17.72 7.82
CA LEU A 98 11.92 16.85 8.16
C LEU A 98 13.21 17.66 8.29
N GLU A 99 13.99 17.37 9.32
CA GLU A 99 15.39 17.80 9.41
C GLU A 99 16.26 17.04 8.38
N ASP A 100 17.45 17.56 8.07
CA ASP A 100 18.37 16.90 7.14
C ASP A 100 18.76 15.50 7.65
N GLY A 101 18.37 14.47 6.89
CA GLY A 101 18.63 13.07 7.24
C GLY A 101 17.62 12.48 8.24
N GLU A 102 16.58 13.22 8.63
CA GLU A 102 15.48 12.68 9.44
C GLU A 102 14.66 11.70 8.59
N ILE A 103 14.59 10.44 9.04
CA ILE A 103 13.62 9.47 8.54
C ILE A 103 12.36 9.62 9.39
N PRO A 104 11.18 9.88 8.80
CA PRO A 104 9.95 10.03 9.58
C PRO A 104 9.65 8.76 10.37
N GLU A 105 9.20 8.89 11.62
CA GLU A 105 8.75 7.74 12.40
C GLU A 105 7.34 7.32 11.97
N PRO A 106 7.12 6.04 11.61
CA PRO A 106 5.78 5.52 11.31
C PRO A 106 4.99 5.27 12.59
N ASN A 107 3.67 5.21 12.47
CA ASN A 107 2.83 4.76 13.56
C ASN A 107 3.10 3.30 13.95
N VAL A 108 2.70 2.93 15.19
CA VAL A 108 2.93 1.59 15.75
C VAL A 108 2.35 0.47 14.88
N ASN A 109 1.15 0.65 14.33
CA ASN A 109 0.50 -0.39 13.54
C ASN A 109 1.26 -0.66 12.23
N ILE A 110 1.79 0.39 11.59
CA ILE A 110 2.64 0.27 10.41
C ILE A 110 3.96 -0.42 10.77
N ARG A 111 4.60 -0.08 11.91
CA ARG A 111 5.80 -0.80 12.37
C ARG A 111 5.57 -2.29 12.56
N LEU A 112 4.43 -2.66 13.16
CA LEU A 112 4.05 -4.06 13.33
C LEU A 112 3.74 -4.74 11.98
N ALA A 113 3.15 -4.02 11.04
CA ALA A 113 2.86 -4.54 9.69
C ALA A 113 4.14 -4.80 8.90
N ILE A 114 5.11 -3.89 8.99
CA ILE A 114 6.44 -4.03 8.38
C ILE A 114 7.17 -5.23 8.96
N ASP A 115 7.26 -5.35 10.29
CA ASP A 115 7.91 -6.49 10.94
C ASP A 115 7.26 -7.82 10.56
N TRP A 116 5.93 -7.84 10.45
CA TRP A 116 5.20 -9.01 10.00
C TRP A 116 5.51 -9.37 8.54
N LEU A 117 5.47 -8.41 7.62
CA LEU A 117 5.80 -8.65 6.22
C LEU A 117 7.25 -9.10 6.05
N ASP A 118 8.18 -8.45 6.74
CA ASP A 118 9.60 -8.79 6.69
C ASP A 118 9.84 -10.26 7.05
N ARG A 119 9.23 -10.71 8.17
CA ARG A 119 9.38 -12.06 8.68
C ARG A 119 8.69 -13.13 7.84
N TRP A 120 7.56 -12.83 7.22
CA TRP A 120 6.67 -13.88 6.70
C TRP A 120 6.39 -13.81 5.20
N ALA A 121 6.57 -12.66 4.53
CA ALA A 121 6.12 -12.50 3.14
C ALA A 121 6.82 -13.45 2.18
N ASP A 122 8.08 -13.83 2.44
CA ASP A 122 8.81 -14.76 1.57
C ASP A 122 8.23 -16.19 1.59
N ASP A 123 7.65 -16.61 2.70
CA ASP A 123 7.05 -17.94 2.87
C ASP A 123 5.56 -17.98 2.50
N MET A 124 4.91 -16.81 2.35
CA MET A 124 3.49 -16.74 1.99
C MET A 124 3.23 -17.19 0.55
N PRO A 125 2.16 -17.97 0.29
CA PRO A 125 1.87 -18.44 -1.05
C PRO A 125 1.43 -17.29 -1.96
N LEU A 126 1.65 -17.46 -3.28
CA LEU A 126 1.23 -16.49 -4.31
C LEU A 126 -0.27 -16.15 -4.20
N SER A 127 -1.13 -17.14 -3.89
CA SER A 127 -2.57 -16.94 -3.73
C SER A 127 -2.96 -16.09 -2.52
N LEU A 128 -2.04 -15.85 -1.58
CA LEU A 128 -2.26 -14.95 -0.46
C LEU A 128 -1.75 -13.55 -0.82
N LEU A 129 -0.47 -13.44 -1.19
CA LEU A 129 0.16 -12.17 -1.53
C LEU A 129 -0.53 -11.49 -2.71
N GLY A 130 -0.78 -12.22 -3.80
CA GLY A 130 -1.46 -11.72 -5.00
C GLY A 130 -2.95 -11.46 -4.80
N THR A 131 -3.46 -11.54 -3.57
CA THR A 131 -4.79 -11.04 -3.20
C THR A 131 -4.71 -9.92 -2.17
N VAL A 132 -3.79 -10.02 -1.19
CA VAL A 132 -3.61 -9.00 -0.15
C VAL A 132 -3.01 -7.71 -0.72
N ILE A 133 -1.97 -7.81 -1.56
CA ILE A 133 -1.29 -6.65 -2.15
C ILE A 133 -2.26 -5.81 -3.00
N PRO A 134 -3.02 -6.38 -3.97
CA PRO A 134 -4.02 -5.60 -4.72
C PRO A 134 -5.10 -4.95 -3.85
N MET A 135 -5.41 -5.53 -2.68
CA MET A 135 -6.34 -4.91 -1.73
C MET A 135 -5.73 -3.69 -1.03
N LEU A 136 -4.44 -3.77 -0.68
CA LEU A 136 -3.69 -2.66 -0.09
C LEU A 136 -3.58 -1.53 -1.13
N GLU A 137 -3.10 -1.80 -2.33
CA GLU A 137 -2.98 -0.81 -3.42
C GLU A 137 -4.29 -0.05 -3.65
N VAL A 138 -5.43 -0.74 -3.76
CA VAL A 138 -6.73 -0.08 -3.96
C VAL A 138 -7.12 0.82 -2.79
N ALA A 139 -6.79 0.41 -1.57
CA ALA A 139 -7.06 1.22 -0.39
C ALA A 139 -6.19 2.49 -0.40
N LEU A 140 -4.97 2.43 -0.94
CA LEU A 140 -4.04 3.55 -1.06
C LEU A 140 -4.41 4.49 -2.22
N ASP A 141 -4.52 3.96 -3.45
CA ASP A 141 -4.89 4.67 -4.68
C ASP A 141 -6.21 5.45 -4.53
N GLY A 142 -7.25 4.79 -4.01
CA GLY A 142 -8.58 5.36 -4.00
C GLY A 142 -8.85 6.34 -2.85
N ALA A 143 -8.18 6.15 -1.71
CA ALA A 143 -8.43 6.93 -0.51
C ALA A 143 -7.32 7.93 -0.28
N LEU A 144 -6.09 7.48 -0.08
CA LEU A 144 -5.02 8.35 0.40
C LEU A 144 -4.64 9.41 -0.63
N LEU A 145 -4.46 9.02 -1.90
CA LEU A 145 -3.98 9.94 -2.94
C LEU A 145 -4.99 11.04 -3.28
N LYS A 146 -6.24 10.67 -3.54
CA LYS A 146 -7.29 11.67 -3.85
C LYS A 146 -7.58 12.62 -2.69
N PHE A 147 -7.36 12.15 -1.45
CA PHE A 147 -7.58 12.97 -0.26
C PHE A 147 -6.42 13.93 -0.04
N LEU A 148 -5.20 13.46 -0.18
CA LEU A 148 -4.02 14.31 -0.13
C LEU A 148 -4.10 15.43 -1.17
N LEU A 149 -4.53 15.13 -2.40
CA LEU A 149 -4.66 16.12 -3.47
C LEU A 149 -5.81 17.12 -3.28
N ASP A 150 -6.86 16.75 -2.55
CA ASP A 150 -7.95 17.69 -2.20
C ASP A 150 -7.50 18.70 -1.12
N GLU A 151 -6.64 18.27 -0.18
CA GLU A 151 -6.22 19.07 0.99
C GLU A 151 -4.90 19.82 0.78
N VAL A 152 -3.99 19.29 -0.04
CA VAL A 152 -2.68 19.91 -0.31
C VAL A 152 -2.75 20.73 -1.59
N HIS A 153 -2.52 22.03 -1.45
CA HIS A 153 -2.61 22.97 -2.58
C HIS A 153 -1.27 23.28 -3.26
N ASP A 154 -0.16 22.64 -2.83
CA ASP A 154 1.14 22.76 -3.50
C ASP A 154 1.08 22.17 -4.92
N PRO A 155 1.19 22.96 -6.01
CA PRO A 155 1.09 22.44 -7.38
C PRO A 155 2.19 21.42 -7.72
N LEU A 156 3.35 21.47 -7.05
CA LEU A 156 4.39 20.47 -7.25
C LEU A 156 3.95 19.10 -6.70
N CYS A 157 3.26 19.08 -5.56
CA CYS A 157 2.66 17.87 -4.99
C CYS A 157 1.77 17.16 -6.02
N HIS A 158 0.89 17.92 -6.68
CA HIS A 158 0.00 17.40 -7.72
C HIS A 158 0.77 16.78 -8.90
N GLN A 159 1.88 17.40 -9.31
CA GLN A 159 2.73 16.86 -10.38
C GLN A 159 3.45 15.57 -9.97
N VAL A 160 3.96 15.50 -8.73
CA VAL A 160 4.58 14.29 -8.17
C VAL A 160 3.56 13.15 -8.13
N PHE A 161 2.38 13.41 -7.55
CA PHE A 161 1.34 12.39 -7.43
C PHE A 161 0.67 12.04 -8.75
N GLU A 162 0.71 12.88 -9.78
CA GLU A 162 0.32 12.48 -11.13
C GLU A 162 1.24 11.38 -11.66
N LYS A 163 2.55 11.47 -11.42
CA LYS A 163 3.51 10.42 -11.79
C LYS A 163 3.26 9.13 -11.01
N ILE A 164 3.10 9.23 -9.69
CA ILE A 164 2.77 8.08 -8.81
C ILE A 164 1.48 7.41 -9.27
N ASN A 165 0.39 8.17 -9.44
CA ASN A 165 -0.90 7.64 -9.89
C ASN A 165 -0.83 6.97 -11.28
N ASN A 166 0.04 7.45 -12.18
CA ASN A 166 0.28 6.77 -13.45
C ASN A 166 0.93 5.39 -13.24
N ASP A 167 1.84 5.24 -12.29
CA ASP A 167 2.47 3.98 -11.89
C ASP A 167 1.45 3.03 -11.24
N GLU A 168 0.74 3.51 -10.23
CA GLU A 168 -0.32 2.78 -9.50
C GLU A 168 -1.39 2.20 -10.44
N SER A 169 -1.76 2.96 -11.47
CA SER A 169 -2.73 2.48 -12.47
C SER A 169 -2.25 1.22 -13.19
N ARG A 170 -0.93 1.05 -13.38
CA ARG A 170 -0.33 -0.13 -14.00
C ARG A 170 -0.19 -1.25 -12.98
N HIS A 171 0.14 -0.93 -11.74
CA HIS A 171 0.23 -1.94 -10.68
C HIS A 171 -1.10 -2.67 -10.52
N LEU A 172 -2.18 -1.91 -10.27
CA LEU A 172 -3.54 -2.44 -10.15
C LEU A 172 -3.94 -3.32 -11.34
N VAL A 173 -3.64 -2.89 -12.57
CA VAL A 173 -4.00 -3.64 -13.77
C VAL A 173 -3.30 -4.99 -13.81
N VAL A 174 -2.00 -5.04 -13.52
CA VAL A 174 -1.23 -6.28 -13.48
C VAL A 174 -1.69 -7.16 -12.32
N ASP A 175 -1.90 -6.57 -11.15
CA ASP A 175 -2.24 -7.29 -9.93
C ASP A 175 -3.60 -7.98 -10.01
N PHE A 176 -4.60 -7.32 -10.59
CA PHE A 176 -5.90 -7.95 -10.84
C PHE A 176 -5.86 -9.02 -11.94
N GLU A 177 -5.00 -8.87 -12.94
CA GLU A 177 -4.79 -9.87 -13.98
C GLU A 177 -4.08 -11.12 -13.40
N VAL A 178 -3.06 -10.94 -12.56
CA VAL A 178 -2.39 -12.04 -11.84
C VAL A 178 -3.36 -12.71 -10.87
N LEU A 179 -4.21 -11.95 -10.19
CA LEU A 179 -5.28 -12.49 -9.35
C LEU A 179 -6.25 -13.37 -10.15
N ASP A 180 -6.60 -12.97 -11.37
CA ASP A 180 -7.44 -13.78 -12.25
C ASP A 180 -6.71 -15.07 -12.68
N MET A 181 -5.43 -14.95 -13.06
CA MET A 181 -4.56 -16.10 -13.39
C MET A 181 -4.49 -17.12 -12.24
N ILE A 182 -4.40 -16.67 -10.99
CA ILE A 182 -4.46 -17.55 -9.81
C ILE A 182 -5.78 -18.34 -9.81
N GLY A 183 -6.90 -17.69 -10.15
CA GLY A 183 -8.21 -18.31 -10.28
C GLY A 183 -8.33 -19.41 -11.34
N HIS A 184 -7.44 -19.43 -12.34
CA HIS A 184 -7.39 -20.48 -13.35
C HIS A 184 -6.80 -21.81 -12.83
N ALA A 185 -6.14 -21.82 -11.67
CA ALA A 185 -5.63 -23.04 -11.07
C ALA A 185 -6.75 -24.04 -10.70
N LYS A 186 -6.39 -25.33 -10.58
CA LYS A 186 -7.32 -26.37 -10.11
C LYS A 186 -7.82 -26.02 -8.70
N ILE A 187 -9.13 -26.07 -8.48
CA ILE A 187 -9.74 -25.70 -7.19
C ILE A 187 -9.15 -26.49 -6.00
N ARG A 188 -8.79 -27.76 -6.21
CA ARG A 188 -8.11 -28.58 -5.18
C ARG A 188 -6.79 -27.96 -4.73
N ARG A 189 -5.98 -27.43 -5.67
CA ARG A 189 -4.71 -26.76 -5.35
C ARG A 189 -4.97 -25.48 -4.56
N LEU A 190 -5.92 -24.65 -5.01
CA LEU A 190 -6.30 -23.42 -4.31
C LEU A 190 -6.80 -23.69 -2.88
N LEU A 191 -7.56 -24.78 -2.67
CA LEU A 191 -8.02 -25.17 -1.34
C LEU A 191 -6.88 -25.72 -0.46
N ILE A 192 -5.95 -26.48 -1.02
CA ILE A 192 -4.76 -26.96 -0.29
C ILE A 192 -3.88 -25.77 0.09
N ASP A 193 -3.62 -24.85 -0.83
CA ASP A 193 -2.82 -23.65 -0.57
C ASP A 193 -3.51 -22.79 0.49
N PHE A 194 -4.84 -22.62 0.42
CA PHE A 194 -5.61 -21.92 1.44
C PHE A 194 -5.52 -22.65 2.79
N VAL A 195 -6.00 -23.88 2.92
CA VAL A 195 -6.05 -24.59 4.22
C VAL A 195 -4.65 -24.80 4.81
N GLY A 196 -3.68 -25.19 3.98
CA GLY A 196 -2.29 -25.42 4.38
C GLY A 196 -1.59 -24.18 4.94
N HIS A 197 -1.98 -22.99 4.47
CA HIS A 197 -1.38 -21.73 4.93
C HIS A 197 -2.29 -20.92 5.89
N ASN A 198 -3.58 -21.24 5.99
CA ASN A 198 -4.52 -20.52 6.87
C ASN A 198 -4.38 -20.86 8.36
N ALA A 199 -3.65 -21.91 8.70
CA ALA A 199 -3.29 -22.25 10.08
C ALA A 199 -1.84 -21.88 10.43
N THR A 200 -1.16 -21.08 9.62
CA THR A 200 0.20 -20.64 9.92
C THR A 200 0.18 -19.52 10.97
N PRO A 201 1.12 -19.52 11.94
CA PRO A 201 1.28 -18.42 12.88
C PRO A 201 1.42 -17.06 12.18
N GLY A 202 2.13 -17.04 11.04
CA GLY A 202 2.26 -15.87 10.19
C GLY A 202 0.92 -15.27 9.78
N LEU A 203 -0.01 -16.04 9.21
CA LEU A 203 -1.30 -15.47 8.78
C LEU A 203 -2.15 -14.97 9.96
N ILE A 204 -2.15 -15.67 11.10
CA ILE A 204 -2.90 -15.25 12.29
C ILE A 204 -2.36 -13.92 12.81
N ILE A 205 -1.05 -13.81 12.95
CA ILE A 205 -0.39 -12.55 13.35
C ILE A 205 -0.73 -11.46 12.33
N GLY A 206 -0.65 -11.76 11.04
CA GLY A 206 -0.98 -10.81 9.97
C GLY A 206 -2.40 -10.29 10.02
N ALA A 207 -3.38 -11.17 10.28
CA ALA A 207 -4.77 -10.77 10.43
C ALA A 207 -4.98 -9.85 11.66
N ILE A 208 -4.30 -10.13 12.77
CA ILE A 208 -4.35 -9.30 13.99
C ILE A 208 -3.70 -7.94 13.73
N THR A 209 -2.53 -7.92 13.08
CA THR A 209 -1.79 -6.71 12.75
C THR A 209 -2.51 -5.85 11.71
N GLY A 210 -3.13 -6.47 10.69
CA GLY A 210 -3.79 -5.78 9.59
C GLY A 210 -5.19 -5.23 9.95
N ALA A 211 -5.87 -5.82 10.93
CA ALA A 211 -7.21 -5.36 11.33
C ALA A 211 -7.29 -3.88 11.75
N PRO A 212 -6.41 -3.36 12.64
CA PRO A 212 -6.46 -1.95 13.02
C PRO A 212 -6.04 -0.98 11.92
N LEU A 213 -5.27 -1.40 10.90
CA LEU A 213 -4.69 -0.49 9.89
C LEU A 213 -5.75 0.33 9.13
N ILE A 214 -6.82 -0.31 8.66
CA ILE A 214 -7.87 0.41 7.91
C ILE A 214 -8.61 1.41 8.81
N ASN A 215 -8.85 1.04 10.07
CA ASN A 215 -9.46 1.96 11.04
C ASN A 215 -8.51 3.10 11.43
N ARG A 216 -7.20 2.85 11.47
CA ARG A 216 -6.18 3.86 11.72
C ARG A 216 -6.16 4.91 10.63
N ILE A 217 -6.02 4.46 9.37
CA ILE A 217 -6.10 5.31 8.18
C ILE A 217 -7.40 6.12 8.17
N ARG A 218 -8.53 5.47 8.48
CA ARG A 218 -9.81 6.17 8.61
C ARG A 218 -9.75 7.28 9.65
N ASN A 219 -9.20 7.01 10.84
CA ASN A 219 -9.13 7.99 11.91
C ASN A 219 -8.20 9.16 11.56
N GLU A 220 -7.09 8.92 10.86
CA GLU A 220 -6.17 9.95 10.36
C GLU A 220 -6.85 10.85 9.32
N ILE A 221 -7.55 10.25 8.35
CA ILE A 221 -8.36 10.98 7.36
C ILE A 221 -9.43 11.83 8.06
N THR A 222 -10.13 11.29 9.06
CA THR A 222 -11.12 12.06 9.84
C THR A 222 -10.49 13.18 10.65
N ALA A 223 -9.29 12.97 11.21
CA ALA A 223 -8.58 14.00 11.96
C ALA A 223 -8.18 15.20 11.08
N MET A 224 -7.90 14.94 9.80
CA MET A 224 -7.69 15.96 8.76
C MET A 224 -8.99 16.60 8.24
N GLY A 225 -10.14 16.34 8.88
CA GLY A 225 -11.42 16.96 8.53
C GLY A 225 -12.21 16.25 7.43
N MET A 226 -11.81 15.04 7.04
CA MET A 226 -12.41 14.35 5.89
C MET A 226 -13.40 13.25 6.25
N GLU A 227 -14.40 13.06 5.37
CA GLU A 227 -15.47 12.07 5.52
C GLU A 227 -14.98 10.62 5.28
N PRO A 228 -15.14 9.69 6.26
CA PRO A 228 -14.75 8.28 6.16
C PRO A 228 -15.32 7.52 4.97
N GLU A 229 -16.48 7.93 4.46
CA GLU A 229 -17.19 7.32 3.34
C GLU A 229 -16.34 7.27 2.09
N ARG A 230 -15.41 8.21 1.95
CA ARG A 230 -14.50 8.24 0.81
C ARG A 230 -13.53 7.04 0.85
N LEU A 231 -12.93 6.72 2.01
CA LEU A 231 -12.12 5.51 2.20
C LEU A 231 -12.94 4.24 1.93
N TYR A 232 -14.21 4.21 2.34
CA TYR A 232 -15.08 3.07 2.07
C TYR A 232 -15.38 2.89 0.58
N ARG A 233 -15.48 3.99 -0.19
CA ARG A 233 -15.62 3.93 -1.65
C ARG A 233 -14.34 3.39 -2.31
N ALA A 234 -13.17 3.80 -1.84
CA ALA A 234 -11.90 3.26 -2.32
C ALA A 234 -11.83 1.74 -2.13
N VAL A 235 -12.04 1.25 -0.91
CA VAL A 235 -12.01 -0.18 -0.60
C VAL A 235 -13.07 -0.97 -1.37
N LYS A 236 -14.22 -0.37 -1.72
CA LYS A 236 -15.22 -1.03 -2.59
C LYS A 236 -14.70 -1.30 -4.00
N ARG A 237 -13.78 -0.49 -4.53
CA ARG A 237 -13.15 -0.72 -5.84
C ARG A 237 -12.44 -2.07 -5.90
N PHE A 238 -11.95 -2.60 -4.77
CA PHE A 238 -11.30 -3.91 -4.73
C PHE A 238 -12.26 -5.02 -5.20
N LYS A 239 -13.51 -4.96 -4.73
CA LYS A 239 -14.56 -5.88 -5.17
C LYS A 239 -14.94 -5.63 -6.63
N GLU A 240 -15.03 -4.37 -7.05
CA GLU A 240 -15.44 -4.02 -8.41
C GLU A 240 -14.41 -4.46 -9.45
N LEU A 241 -13.12 -4.28 -9.17
CA LEU A 241 -12.02 -4.70 -10.04
C LEU A 241 -11.87 -6.22 -10.01
N GLY A 242 -11.85 -6.82 -8.81
CA GLY A 242 -11.71 -8.28 -8.67
C GLY A 242 -12.87 -9.07 -9.28
N ASP A 243 -14.09 -8.52 -9.28
CA ASP A 243 -15.26 -9.18 -9.89
C ASP A 243 -15.28 -9.07 -11.43
N ARG A 244 -14.37 -8.31 -12.07
CA ARG A 244 -14.21 -8.28 -13.53
C ARG A 244 -13.46 -9.50 -14.07
N GLY A 245 -12.61 -10.12 -13.27
CA GLY A 245 -11.87 -11.33 -13.65
C GLY A 245 -12.80 -12.52 -13.91
N GLU A 246 -12.47 -13.36 -14.88
CA GLU A 246 -13.28 -14.52 -15.25
C GLU A 246 -13.31 -15.56 -14.11
N ARG A 247 -12.18 -15.71 -13.41
CA ARG A 247 -11.91 -16.77 -12.44
C ARG A 247 -11.50 -16.26 -11.07
N THR A 248 -11.24 -14.98 -10.86
CA THR A 248 -10.93 -14.38 -9.55
C THR A 248 -11.87 -14.83 -8.43
N ARG A 249 -13.18 -14.94 -8.71
CA ARG A 249 -14.20 -15.41 -7.72
C ARG A 249 -13.98 -16.84 -7.21
N ARG A 250 -13.14 -17.64 -7.86
CA ARG A 250 -12.80 -19.00 -7.44
C ARG A 250 -11.69 -19.04 -6.40
N VAL A 251 -10.90 -17.96 -6.28
CA VAL A 251 -9.79 -17.87 -5.33
C VAL A 251 -10.34 -17.75 -3.90
N PRO A 252 -10.08 -18.73 -3.01
CA PRO A 252 -10.63 -18.70 -1.64
C PRO A 252 -10.20 -17.47 -0.83
N THR A 253 -8.93 -17.07 -0.94
CA THR A 253 -8.40 -15.85 -0.29
C THR A 253 -9.16 -14.61 -0.73
N TYR A 254 -9.41 -14.45 -2.04
CA TYR A 254 -10.18 -13.32 -2.56
C TYR A 254 -11.59 -13.29 -1.99
N ARG A 255 -12.27 -14.43 -1.90
CA ARG A 255 -13.62 -14.49 -1.32
C ARG A 255 -13.63 -14.06 0.14
N PHE A 256 -12.62 -14.48 0.91
CA PHE A 256 -12.47 -14.09 2.31
C PHE A 256 -12.21 -12.58 2.43
N LEU A 257 -11.20 -12.06 1.73
CA LEU A 257 -10.84 -10.65 1.79
C LEU A 257 -11.93 -9.74 1.24
N ARG A 258 -12.64 -10.15 0.17
CA ARG A 258 -13.82 -9.45 -0.33
C ARG A 258 -14.92 -9.36 0.74
N ARG A 259 -15.16 -10.42 1.51
CA ARG A 259 -16.16 -10.41 2.59
C ARG A 259 -15.71 -9.48 3.72
N TYR A 260 -14.43 -9.56 4.09
CA TYR A 260 -13.80 -8.72 5.09
C TYR A 260 -13.84 -7.23 4.71
N ALA A 261 -13.46 -6.87 3.49
CA ALA A 261 -13.60 -5.51 2.96
C ALA A 261 -15.04 -4.99 3.07
N GLY A 262 -16.04 -5.84 2.84
CA GLY A 262 -17.45 -5.48 3.05
C GLY A 262 -17.84 -5.26 4.53
N VAL A 263 -17.14 -5.90 5.47
CA VAL A 263 -17.31 -5.69 6.91
C VAL A 263 -16.67 -4.36 7.33
N VAL A 264 -15.45 -4.10 6.88
CA VAL A 264 -14.70 -2.88 7.22
C VAL A 264 -15.31 -1.62 6.59
N THR A 265 -16.00 -1.75 5.45
CA THR A 265 -16.68 -0.62 4.77
C THR A 265 -18.13 -0.43 5.18
N SER A 266 -18.59 -1.12 6.23
CA SER A 266 -19.94 -1.01 6.76
C SER A 266 -19.95 -0.15 8.03
N PRO A 267 -20.38 1.12 7.96
CA PRO A 267 -20.19 2.09 9.06
C PRO A 267 -20.81 1.65 10.39
N ARG A 268 -21.87 0.84 10.36
CA ARG A 268 -22.61 0.36 11.54
C ARG A 268 -22.19 -1.03 12.01
N HIS A 269 -21.16 -1.62 11.42
CA HIS A 269 -20.75 -2.98 11.79
C HIS A 269 -20.00 -2.98 13.14
N PRO A 270 -20.28 -3.93 14.05
CA PRO A 270 -19.63 -4.01 15.37
C PRO A 270 -18.11 -4.21 15.30
N TYR A 271 -17.61 -4.61 14.12
CA TYR A 271 -16.18 -4.66 13.81
C TYR A 271 -15.45 -3.36 14.18
N HIS A 272 -16.05 -2.20 13.92
CA HIS A 272 -15.40 -0.93 14.22
C HIS A 272 -15.16 -0.72 15.72
N LEU A 273 -15.98 -1.27 16.60
CA LEU A 273 -15.74 -1.22 18.05
C LEU A 273 -14.49 -2.02 18.44
N LEU A 274 -14.38 -3.24 17.90
CA LEU A 274 -13.22 -4.10 18.11
C LEU A 274 -11.96 -3.46 17.54
N ALA A 275 -12.00 -3.01 16.28
CA ALA A 275 -10.87 -2.40 15.60
C ALA A 275 -10.44 -1.08 16.24
N ASN A 276 -11.37 -0.23 16.68
CA ASN A 276 -11.03 0.98 17.43
C ASN A 276 -10.38 0.65 18.78
N SER A 277 -10.83 -0.41 19.46
CA SER A 277 -10.21 -0.88 20.70
C SER A 277 -8.79 -1.39 20.46
N MET A 278 -8.55 -2.07 19.33
CA MET A 278 -7.22 -2.50 18.92
C MET A 278 -6.30 -1.32 18.58
N VAL A 279 -6.80 -0.29 17.89
CA VAL A 279 -6.05 0.96 17.64
C VAL A 279 -5.67 1.64 18.96
N TRP A 280 -6.64 1.79 19.88
CA TRP A 280 -6.39 2.37 21.19
C TRP A 280 -5.35 1.59 22.01
N LEU A 281 -5.32 0.26 21.87
CA LEU A 281 -4.36 -0.61 22.52
C LEU A 281 -2.98 -0.51 21.87
N SER A 282 -2.90 -0.45 20.54
CA SER A 282 -1.62 -0.30 19.83
C SER A 282 -0.97 1.05 20.11
N ASP A 283 -1.75 2.12 20.30
CA ASP A 283 -1.22 3.41 20.75
C ASP A 283 -0.55 3.37 22.13
N ARG A 284 -0.86 2.35 22.94
CA ARG A 284 -0.26 2.10 24.27
C ARG A 284 0.80 1.03 24.24
N TYR A 285 1.17 0.53 23.07
CA TYR A 285 2.19 -0.49 22.95
C TYR A 285 3.55 0.09 23.38
N PRO A 286 4.27 -0.55 24.32
CA PRO A 286 5.52 -0.01 24.83
C PRO A 286 6.57 0.13 23.72
N ARG A 287 7.08 1.36 23.51
CA ARG A 287 8.13 1.65 22.51
C ARG A 287 9.34 0.70 22.56
N PRO A 288 9.87 0.31 23.75
CA PRO A 288 11.01 -0.61 23.83
C PRO A 288 10.74 -2.04 23.32
N LEU A 289 9.46 -2.43 23.22
CA LEU A 289 9.07 -3.74 22.70
C LEU A 289 8.84 -3.73 21.19
N LEU A 290 8.86 -2.55 20.55
CA LEU A 290 8.68 -2.48 19.12
C LEU A 290 9.90 -3.08 18.42
N PRO A 291 9.70 -3.95 17.41
CA PRO A 291 10.77 -4.48 16.60
C PRO A 291 11.63 -3.35 16.00
N PRO A 292 12.93 -3.55 15.74
CA PRO A 292 13.73 -2.57 15.03
C PRO A 292 13.14 -2.31 13.63
N VAL A 293 13.39 -1.11 13.10
CA VAL A 293 13.11 -0.82 11.69
C VAL A 293 13.95 -1.76 10.83
N PRO A 294 13.38 -2.45 9.82
CA PRO A 294 14.16 -3.30 8.93
C PRO A 294 15.21 -2.53 8.14
N THR A 295 16.32 -3.18 7.84
CA THR A 295 17.49 -2.54 7.22
C THR A 295 17.24 -2.09 5.78
N TRP A 296 16.30 -2.70 5.05
CA TRP A 296 15.96 -2.31 3.68
C TRP A 296 15.26 -0.95 3.60
N VAL A 297 14.74 -0.43 4.72
CA VAL A 297 14.21 0.94 4.80
C VAL A 297 15.34 1.97 4.79
N ALA A 298 16.55 1.59 5.19
CA ALA A 298 17.71 2.49 5.18
C ALA A 298 18.21 2.83 3.76
N GLU A 299 17.64 2.21 2.72
CA GLU A 299 17.91 2.55 1.31
C GLU A 299 17.13 3.81 0.84
N LEU A 300 16.26 4.37 1.70
CA LEU A 300 15.53 5.61 1.41
C LEU A 300 16.46 6.81 1.30
N THR A 301 16.25 7.62 0.26
CA THR A 301 16.95 8.88 0.08
C THR A 301 16.01 9.93 -0.51
N HIS A 302 16.01 11.12 0.09
CA HIS A 302 15.31 12.28 -0.45
C HIS A 302 16.12 12.99 -1.53
N GLU A 303 17.38 12.57 -1.75
CA GLU A 303 18.23 13.18 -2.76
C GLU A 303 17.72 12.82 -4.16
N PRO A 304 17.57 13.80 -5.07
CA PRO A 304 17.24 13.54 -6.46
C PRO A 304 18.41 12.80 -7.15
N ALA A 305 18.45 11.47 -7.01
CA ALA A 305 19.35 10.62 -7.78
C ALA A 305 18.75 10.32 -9.16
N ALA A 306 19.63 10.19 -10.16
CA ALA A 306 19.28 9.82 -11.53
C ALA A 306 18.97 8.32 -11.67
#